data_AF-A0A261G6K2-F1
#
_entry.id   AF-A0A261G6K2-F1
#
_cell.length_a   1.000
_cell.length_b   1.000
_cell.length_c   1.000
_cell.angle_alpha   90.00
_cell.angle_beta   90.00
_cell.angle_gamma   90.00
#
_symmetry.space_group_name_H-M   'P 1'
#
loop_
_entity.id
_entity.type
_entity.pdbx_description
1 polymer ?
#
loop_
_entity_poly.entity_id
_entity_poly.type
_entity_poly.pdbx_seq_one_letter_code
_entity_poly.pdbx_strand_id
1 'polypeptide(L)'
;MSQRMTLGYLGNHYGLVVQPKFCEPVTITSLADDARSVRPGALFVPSQNRVSAAEIVEAQTRGAYAMVLPQAQETVANNIQIPLLLGTLDAEQIGQLASDVAGEPSEALAIFAIADSDGAKYVNKLAEFLHILGNPVGVVSSEGSYSLDRPLELNYPISMFDMERLMSVCLEDGAAALVIAVNPQTLKPHALQAVQVDVVSLASSSSALAQISAQAREAADEAARKADKQANIKVVSEADVTQTVAIASDEMKINKDEQPDKRRDSSFGISRNQTRQAEQRRLEQICTTYGLRIAKNTKVAARTDESDSLSMQAGISEDGDSQKQLSLSISMAMAAGVRRNNIKSALRVSKELS
;
A
#
# COMPACT_ATOMS: atom_id res chain seq x y z
N MET A 1 15.91 17.90 -17.28
CA MET A 1 17.35 17.83 -16.98
C MET A 1 17.46 17.02 -15.70
N SER A 2 18.21 15.90 -15.69
CA SER A 2 18.36 15.11 -14.46
C SER A 2 19.13 15.93 -13.42
N GLN A 3 18.43 16.42 -12.40
CA GLN A 3 19.05 17.15 -11.32
C GLN A 3 19.96 16.19 -10.55
N ARG A 4 21.24 16.55 -10.37
CA ARG A 4 22.14 15.71 -9.57
C ARG A 4 21.70 15.76 -8.12
N MET A 5 21.38 14.61 -7.56
CA MET A 5 20.96 14.50 -6.16
C MET A 5 22.20 14.57 -5.25
N THR A 6 22.54 15.77 -4.77
CA THR A 6 23.67 15.98 -3.86
C THR A 6 23.21 16.12 -2.41
N LEU A 7 24.08 15.83 -1.44
CA LEU A 7 23.76 15.99 -0.03
C LEU A 7 23.39 17.45 0.31
N GLY A 8 24.05 18.42 -0.32
CA GLY A 8 23.71 19.84 -0.16
C GLY A 8 22.32 20.19 -0.72
N TYR A 9 21.91 19.58 -1.84
CA TYR A 9 20.53 19.72 -2.33
C TYR A 9 19.53 19.15 -1.32
N LEU A 10 19.79 17.95 -0.80
CA LEU A 10 18.93 17.33 0.21
C LEU A 10 18.80 18.19 1.47
N GLY A 11 19.92 18.76 1.93
CA GLY A 11 19.93 19.67 3.06
C GLY A 11 19.06 20.90 2.85
N ASN A 12 19.22 21.56 1.71
CA ASN A 12 18.49 22.79 1.41
C ASN A 12 17.00 22.55 1.09
N HIS A 13 16.68 21.45 0.41
CA HIS A 13 15.31 21.18 -0.05
C HIS A 13 14.45 20.54 1.03
N TYR A 14 14.99 19.59 1.80
CA TYR A 14 14.26 18.85 2.83
C TYR A 14 14.56 19.33 4.26
N GLY A 15 15.35 20.38 4.43
CA GLY A 15 15.68 20.95 5.75
C GLY A 15 16.61 20.07 6.60
N LEU A 16 17.45 19.26 5.95
CA LEU A 16 18.42 18.40 6.63
C LEU A 16 19.74 19.16 6.87
N VAL A 17 20.41 18.87 7.99
CA VAL A 17 21.72 19.44 8.28
C VAL A 17 22.81 18.45 7.88
N VAL A 18 23.62 18.81 6.89
CA VAL A 18 24.73 17.95 6.42
C VAL A 18 25.94 18.09 7.33
N GLN A 19 26.46 16.95 7.80
CA GLN A 19 27.65 16.87 8.64
C GLN A 19 28.62 15.79 8.12
N PRO A 20 29.89 16.14 7.86
CA PRO A 20 30.47 17.49 7.88
C PRO A 20 30.10 18.32 6.63
N LYS A 21 30.10 19.66 6.75
CA LYS A 21 29.64 20.57 5.68
C LYS A 21 30.37 20.42 4.34
N PHE A 22 31.64 20.02 4.35
CA PHE A 22 32.39 19.84 3.09
C PHE A 22 31.86 18.68 2.22
N CYS A 23 30.97 17.84 2.76
CA CYS A 23 30.35 16.73 2.03
C CYS A 23 29.10 17.14 1.22
N GLU A 24 28.68 18.40 1.25
CA GLU A 24 27.57 18.91 0.42
C GLU A 24 27.65 18.54 -1.08
N PRO A 25 28.84 18.50 -1.73
CA PRO A 25 28.95 18.12 -3.14
C PRO A 25 28.82 16.61 -3.42
N VAL A 26 28.79 15.76 -2.39
CA VAL A 26 28.67 14.30 -2.57
C VAL A 26 27.34 13.99 -3.24
N THR A 27 27.40 13.20 -4.31
CA THR A 27 26.22 12.78 -5.07
C THR A 27 25.78 11.39 -4.63
N ILE A 28 24.49 11.22 -4.45
CA ILE A 28 23.87 9.91 -4.19
C ILE A 28 23.18 9.41 -5.45
N THR A 29 23.14 8.10 -5.63
CA THR A 29 22.57 7.45 -6.83
C THR A 29 21.44 6.48 -6.50
N SER A 30 21.24 6.16 -5.22
CA SER A 30 20.17 5.27 -4.77
C SER A 30 19.80 5.54 -3.32
N LEU A 31 18.68 4.99 -2.88
CA LEU A 31 18.20 5.04 -1.49
C LEU A 31 18.04 3.62 -0.95
N ALA A 32 18.15 3.45 0.37
CA ALA A 32 17.92 2.18 1.05
C ALA A 32 17.30 2.38 2.43
N ASP A 33 16.28 1.59 2.78
CA ASP A 33 15.58 1.61 4.07
C ASP A 33 16.00 0.49 5.02
N ASP A 34 16.69 -0.53 4.50
CA ASP A 34 17.25 -1.66 5.22
C ASP A 34 18.76 -1.68 5.00
N ALA A 35 19.54 -1.88 6.07
CA ALA A 35 20.99 -1.97 5.97
C ALA A 35 21.40 -3.05 4.95
N ARG A 36 20.63 -4.14 4.83
CA ARG A 36 20.90 -5.25 3.90
C ARG A 36 20.68 -4.88 2.43
N SER A 37 19.83 -3.88 2.13
CA SER A 37 19.56 -3.42 0.77
C SER A 37 20.51 -2.30 0.31
N VAL A 38 21.39 -1.82 1.20
CA VAL A 38 22.41 -0.81 0.88
C VAL A 38 23.34 -1.31 -0.23
N ARG A 39 23.55 -0.42 -1.19
CA ARG A 39 24.52 -0.56 -2.29
C ARG A 39 25.50 0.61 -2.28
N PRO A 40 26.69 0.46 -2.87
CA PRO A 40 27.60 1.59 -3.07
C PRO A 40 26.89 2.76 -3.77
N GLY A 41 27.02 3.97 -3.22
CA GLY A 41 26.33 5.16 -3.70
C GLY A 41 24.93 5.41 -3.10
N ALA A 42 24.48 4.55 -2.18
CA ALA A 42 23.19 4.71 -1.52
C ALA A 42 23.24 5.71 -0.35
N LEU A 43 22.16 6.47 -0.20
CA LEU A 43 21.78 7.12 1.06
C LEU A 43 20.96 6.14 1.89
N PHE A 44 21.43 5.82 3.10
CA PHE A 44 20.66 5.02 4.03
C PHE A 44 19.65 5.89 4.79
N VAL A 45 18.36 5.60 4.61
CA VAL A 45 17.24 6.31 5.25
C VAL A 45 16.47 5.29 6.10
N PRO A 46 16.75 5.19 7.40
CA PRO A 46 16.14 4.18 8.24
C PRO A 46 14.62 4.33 8.30
N SER A 47 13.88 3.22 8.16
CA SER A 47 12.42 3.20 8.30
C SER A 47 11.94 3.58 9.71
N GLN A 48 12.80 3.40 10.70
CA GLN A 48 12.49 3.64 12.11
C GLN A 48 13.20 4.88 12.61
N ASN A 49 12.54 5.63 13.48
CA ASN A 49 13.10 6.85 14.08
C ASN A 49 14.22 6.57 15.11
N ARG A 50 14.67 5.31 15.22
CA ARG A 50 15.82 4.89 16.02
C ARG A 50 16.58 3.83 15.26
N VAL A 51 17.86 4.09 15.02
CA VAL A 51 18.77 3.13 14.41
C VAL A 51 19.65 2.50 15.48
N SER A 52 19.86 1.18 15.39
CA SER A 52 20.81 0.46 16.23
C SER A 52 22.25 0.68 15.77
N ALA A 53 23.23 0.56 16.68
CA ALA A 53 24.64 0.66 16.32
C ALA A 53 25.06 -0.43 15.30
N ALA A 54 24.43 -1.60 15.32
CA ALA A 54 24.70 -2.69 14.40
C ALA A 54 24.27 -2.35 12.96
N GLU A 55 23.08 -1.77 12.77
CA GLU A 55 22.61 -1.34 11.44
C GLU A 55 23.48 -0.24 10.85
N ILE A 56 23.96 0.69 11.67
CA ILE A 56 24.88 1.75 11.25
C ILE A 56 26.18 1.16 10.70
N VAL A 57 26.79 0.24 11.46
CA VAL A 57 28.03 -0.44 11.06
C VAL A 57 27.80 -1.28 9.80
N GLU A 58 26.67 -1.98 9.70
CA GLU A 58 26.33 -2.79 8.54
C GLU A 58 26.15 -1.92 7.27
N ALA A 59 25.36 -0.84 7.37
CA ALA A 59 25.15 0.08 6.26
C ALA A 59 26.47 0.71 5.77
N GLN A 60 27.35 1.10 6.70
CA GLN A 60 28.68 1.61 6.36
C GLN A 60 29.54 0.54 5.67
N THR A 61 29.53 -0.70 6.19
CA THR A 61 30.32 -1.82 5.65
C THR A 61 29.86 -2.19 4.22
N ARG A 62 28.57 -2.04 3.93
CA ARG A 62 28.00 -2.26 2.59
C ARG A 62 28.21 -1.09 1.62
N GLY A 63 28.82 0.00 2.09
CA GLY A 63 29.22 1.13 1.25
C GLY A 63 28.16 2.23 1.11
N ALA A 64 27.32 2.44 2.13
CA ALA A 64 26.48 3.64 2.19
C ALA A 64 27.35 4.91 2.07
N TYR A 65 26.95 5.84 1.20
CA TYR A 65 27.67 7.10 0.98
C TYR A 65 27.28 8.18 1.97
N ALA A 66 26.09 8.06 2.54
CA ALA A 66 25.60 8.94 3.60
C ALA A 66 24.46 8.24 4.35
N MET A 67 24.07 8.82 5.48
CA MET A 67 22.98 8.31 6.30
C MET A 67 22.11 9.45 6.83
N VAL A 68 20.79 9.26 6.85
CA VAL A 68 19.85 10.15 7.54
C VAL A 68 19.70 9.68 8.99
N LEU A 69 19.87 10.59 9.94
CA LEU A 69 19.65 10.32 11.36
C LEU A 69 18.82 11.43 12.01
N PRO A 70 17.91 11.09 12.93
CA PRO A 70 17.24 12.10 13.74
C PRO A 70 18.25 12.91 14.57
N GLN A 71 17.99 14.20 14.76
CA GLN A 71 18.87 15.08 15.56
C GLN A 71 19.11 14.54 16.99
N ALA A 72 18.14 13.84 17.58
CA ALA A 72 18.26 13.22 18.89
C ALA A 72 19.34 12.12 18.98
N GLN A 73 19.81 11.58 17.85
CA GLN A 73 20.85 10.54 17.79
C GLN A 73 22.22 11.08 17.37
N GLU A 74 22.42 12.40 17.38
CA GLU A 74 23.71 13.03 17.03
C GLU A 74 24.89 12.45 17.83
N THR A 75 24.69 12.03 19.09
CA THR A 75 25.77 11.44 19.90
C THR A 75 26.33 10.13 19.32
N VAL A 76 25.52 9.39 18.55
CA VAL A 76 25.93 8.16 17.85
C VAL A 76 26.80 8.48 16.62
N ALA A 77 26.75 9.72 16.12
CA ALA A 77 27.52 10.20 14.97
C ALA A 77 29.04 10.10 15.14
N ASN A 78 29.53 10.16 16.39
CA ASN A 78 30.96 10.28 16.68
C ASN A 78 31.81 9.10 16.18
N ASN A 79 31.20 7.93 15.96
CA ASN A 79 31.89 6.73 15.47
C ASN A 79 31.58 6.38 14.00
N ILE A 80 30.86 7.25 13.28
CA ILE A 80 30.44 7.00 11.90
C ILE A 80 31.45 7.64 10.94
N GLN A 81 31.90 6.88 9.94
CA GLN A 81 32.91 7.33 8.97
C GLN A 81 32.31 7.93 7.70
N ILE A 82 30.98 7.88 7.57
CA ILE A 82 30.23 8.39 6.42
C ILE A 82 29.50 9.69 6.80
N PRO A 83 29.28 10.60 5.83
CA PRO A 83 28.48 11.80 6.03
C PRO A 83 27.09 11.52 6.60
N LEU A 84 26.62 12.41 7.47
CA LEU A 84 25.32 12.35 8.11
C LEU A 84 24.43 13.51 7.69
N LEU A 85 23.15 13.22 7.54
CA LEU A 85 22.10 14.20 7.35
C LEU A 85 21.22 14.17 8.61
N LEU A 86 21.38 15.19 9.44
CA LEU A 86 20.66 15.31 10.69
C LEU A 86 19.31 16.00 10.46
N GLY A 87 18.23 15.28 10.75
CA GLY A 87 16.87 15.75 10.58
C GLY A 87 15.86 14.61 10.56
N THR A 88 14.60 14.96 10.40
CA THR A 88 13.50 13.98 10.27
C THR A 88 12.79 14.24 8.96
N LEU A 89 12.63 13.19 8.17
CA LEU A 89 11.82 13.23 6.95
C LEU A 89 10.46 12.61 7.26
N ASP A 90 9.38 13.25 6.82
CA ASP A 90 8.07 12.61 6.82
C ASP A 90 7.93 11.63 5.65
N ALA A 91 6.89 10.80 5.66
CA ALA A 91 6.69 9.81 4.61
C ALA A 91 6.52 10.44 3.22
N GLU A 92 5.92 11.64 3.14
CA GLU A 92 5.70 12.37 1.89
C GLU A 92 7.02 12.85 1.27
N GLN A 93 7.90 13.42 2.09
CA GLN A 93 9.24 13.84 1.73
C GLN A 93 10.10 12.65 1.31
N ILE A 94 10.03 11.52 2.04
CA ILE A 94 10.73 10.29 1.64
C ILE A 94 10.21 9.79 0.29
N GLY A 95 8.89 9.86 0.07
CA GLY A 95 8.25 9.55 -1.22
C GLY A 95 8.81 10.39 -2.35
N GLN A 96 8.75 11.70 -2.18
CA GLN A 96 9.24 12.63 -3.19
C GLN A 96 10.73 12.42 -3.46
N LEU A 97 11.54 12.24 -2.40
CA LEU A 97 12.96 11.94 -2.53
C LEU A 97 13.21 10.66 -3.33
N ALA A 98 12.43 9.60 -3.09
CA ALA A 98 12.54 8.34 -3.81
C ALA A 98 12.20 8.50 -5.30
N SER A 99 11.10 9.19 -5.60
CA SER A 99 10.69 9.50 -6.97
C SER A 99 11.71 10.35 -7.70
N ASP A 100 12.25 11.40 -7.06
CA ASP A 100 13.26 12.29 -7.65
C ASP A 100 14.56 11.54 -7.97
N VAL A 101 15.02 10.63 -7.08
CA VAL A 101 16.21 9.80 -7.32
C VAL A 101 15.97 8.80 -8.45
N ALA A 102 14.77 8.22 -8.52
CA ALA A 102 14.39 7.25 -9.53
C ALA A 102 14.05 7.85 -10.91
N GLY A 103 13.88 9.18 -10.98
CA GLY A 103 13.53 9.89 -12.20
C GLY A 103 12.04 9.80 -12.57
N GLU A 104 11.15 9.79 -11.56
CA GLU A 104 9.69 9.80 -11.71
C GLU A 104 9.14 8.68 -12.62
N PRO A 105 9.49 7.39 -12.36
CA PRO A 105 9.15 6.30 -13.26
C PRO A 105 7.63 6.08 -13.40
N SER A 106 6.84 6.52 -12.41
CA SER A 106 5.37 6.44 -12.47
C SER A 106 4.73 7.31 -13.54
N GLU A 107 5.41 8.36 -14.04
CA GLU A 107 4.86 9.19 -15.13
C GLU A 107 4.95 8.51 -16.50
N ALA A 108 5.85 7.54 -16.65
CA ALA A 108 6.08 6.82 -17.90
C ALA A 108 5.34 5.48 -17.98
N LEU A 109 4.78 4.99 -16.87
CA LEU A 109 4.09 3.71 -16.75
C LEU A 109 2.60 3.92 -16.47
N ALA A 110 1.74 3.15 -17.12
CA ALA A 110 0.33 3.10 -16.74
C ALA A 110 0.14 2.21 -15.48
N ILE A 111 -0.19 2.80 -14.34
CA ILE A 111 -0.24 2.09 -13.06
C ILE A 111 -1.66 1.69 -12.68
N PHE A 112 -1.86 0.38 -12.51
CA PHE A 112 -3.11 -0.24 -12.08
C PHE A 112 -2.94 -0.81 -10.68
N ALA A 113 -3.75 -0.36 -9.74
CA ALA A 113 -3.72 -0.82 -8.35
C ALA A 113 -5.01 -1.56 -7.98
N ILE A 114 -4.87 -2.81 -7.52
CA ILE A 114 -6.00 -3.63 -7.09
C ILE A 114 -5.89 -3.89 -5.60
N ALA A 115 -6.79 -3.30 -4.83
CA ALA A 115 -6.82 -3.45 -3.39
C ALA A 115 -7.80 -4.53 -2.97
N ASP A 116 -7.25 -5.72 -2.72
CA ASP A 116 -7.97 -6.87 -2.18
C ASP A 116 -7.03 -7.75 -1.36
N SER A 117 -7.58 -8.51 -0.40
CA SER A 117 -6.79 -9.52 0.30
C SER A 117 -6.22 -10.59 -0.61
N ASP A 118 -7.04 -11.08 -1.54
CA ASP A 118 -6.67 -12.10 -2.53
C ASP A 118 -6.48 -11.43 -3.90
N GLY A 119 -5.72 -10.33 -3.88
CA GLY A 119 -5.50 -9.49 -5.06
C GLY A 119 -4.69 -10.17 -6.16
N ALA A 120 -3.90 -11.20 -5.85
CA ALA A 120 -3.02 -11.85 -6.80
C ALA A 120 -3.77 -12.42 -8.01
N LYS A 121 -4.92 -13.05 -7.80
CA LYS A 121 -5.77 -13.58 -8.88
C LYS A 121 -6.26 -12.48 -9.83
N TYR A 122 -6.73 -11.36 -9.28
CA TYR A 122 -7.20 -10.22 -10.06
C TYR A 122 -6.07 -9.54 -10.81
N VAL A 123 -4.90 -9.42 -10.18
CA VAL A 123 -3.70 -8.82 -10.78
C VAL A 123 -3.22 -9.67 -11.97
N ASN A 124 -3.09 -10.98 -11.80
CA ASN A 124 -2.70 -11.89 -12.87
C ASN A 124 -3.70 -11.86 -14.04
N LYS A 125 -5.01 -11.86 -13.75
CA LYS A 125 -6.02 -11.81 -14.80
C LYS A 125 -6.04 -10.48 -15.57
N LEU A 126 -5.83 -9.36 -14.87
CA LEU A 126 -5.70 -8.06 -15.53
C LEU A 126 -4.43 -7.99 -16.38
N ALA A 127 -3.30 -8.48 -15.89
CA ALA A 127 -2.05 -8.50 -16.65
C ALA A 127 -2.17 -9.34 -17.93
N GLU A 128 -2.71 -10.56 -17.83
CA GLU A 128 -2.99 -11.41 -19.00
C GLU A 128 -3.89 -10.67 -20.01
N PHE A 129 -4.94 -10.02 -19.53
CA PHE A 129 -5.86 -9.27 -20.39
C PHE A 129 -5.19 -8.06 -21.08
N LEU A 130 -4.38 -7.30 -20.36
CA LEU A 130 -3.62 -6.18 -20.93
C LEU A 130 -2.58 -6.65 -21.96
N HIS A 131 -1.96 -7.81 -21.71
CA HIS A 131 -1.03 -8.44 -22.64
C HIS A 131 -1.74 -8.88 -23.94
N ILE A 132 -2.93 -9.48 -23.85
CA ILE A 132 -3.75 -9.81 -25.04
C ILE A 132 -4.14 -8.55 -25.83
N LEU A 133 -4.33 -7.42 -25.14
CA LEU A 133 -4.55 -6.11 -25.78
C LEU A 133 -3.29 -5.51 -26.41
N GLY A 134 -2.14 -6.19 -26.32
CA GLY A 134 -0.87 -5.78 -26.91
C GLY A 134 -0.05 -4.84 -26.04
N ASN A 135 -0.34 -4.73 -24.74
CA ASN A 135 0.41 -3.87 -23.83
C ASN A 135 1.45 -4.70 -23.06
N PRO A 136 2.75 -4.36 -23.14
CA PRO A 136 3.76 -4.97 -22.30
C PRO A 136 3.52 -4.56 -20.84
N VAL A 137 3.36 -5.54 -19.95
CA VAL A 137 2.88 -5.33 -18.58
C VAL A 137 3.81 -5.98 -17.55
N GLY A 138 4.08 -5.26 -16.47
CA GLY A 138 4.69 -5.80 -15.25
C GLY A 138 3.62 -6.14 -14.21
N VAL A 139 3.93 -7.10 -13.35
CA VAL A 139 3.08 -7.57 -12.26
C VAL A 139 3.83 -7.46 -10.94
N VAL A 140 3.16 -6.91 -9.92
CA VAL A 140 3.67 -6.83 -8.56
C VAL A 140 2.70 -7.49 -7.59
N SER A 141 3.09 -8.65 -7.05
CA SER A 141 2.29 -9.39 -6.07
C SER A 141 3.17 -10.26 -5.18
N SER A 142 2.79 -10.44 -3.92
CA SER A 142 3.48 -11.36 -3.00
C SER A 142 3.53 -12.82 -3.47
N GLU A 143 2.65 -13.23 -4.39
CA GLU A 143 2.69 -14.58 -4.99
C GLU A 143 3.71 -14.72 -6.13
N GLY A 144 4.20 -13.59 -6.66
CA GLY A 144 5.14 -13.55 -7.77
C GLY A 144 5.08 -12.18 -8.45
N SER A 145 6.26 -11.61 -8.70
CA SER A 145 6.39 -10.37 -9.47
C SER A 145 7.18 -10.62 -10.74
N TYR A 146 6.76 -9.95 -11.81
CA TYR A 146 7.31 -10.11 -13.14
C TYR A 146 7.45 -8.76 -13.83
N SER A 147 8.52 -8.59 -14.58
CA SER A 147 8.65 -7.54 -15.58
C SER A 147 8.54 -8.22 -16.94
N LEU A 148 7.41 -8.04 -17.61
CA LEU A 148 7.07 -8.83 -18.81
C LEU A 148 7.12 -10.33 -18.48
N ASP A 149 7.97 -11.10 -19.17
CA ASP A 149 8.16 -12.53 -18.94
C ASP A 149 9.29 -12.85 -17.94
N ARG A 150 9.99 -11.83 -17.42
CA ARG A 150 11.13 -12.01 -16.53
C ARG A 150 10.67 -11.98 -15.07
N PRO A 151 10.93 -13.03 -14.27
CA PRO A 151 10.62 -13.02 -12.84
C PRO A 151 11.54 -12.05 -12.09
N LEU A 152 10.98 -11.38 -11.09
CA LEU A 152 11.67 -10.43 -10.23
C LEU A 152 11.81 -11.01 -8.81
N GLU A 153 13.05 -11.09 -8.35
CA GLU A 153 13.36 -11.52 -6.99
C GLU A 153 13.22 -10.34 -6.02
N LEU A 154 12.06 -10.24 -5.40
CA LEU A 154 11.72 -9.17 -4.46
C LEU A 154 11.55 -9.71 -3.04
N ASN A 155 11.94 -8.90 -2.06
CA ASN A 155 11.67 -9.17 -0.66
C ASN A 155 10.34 -8.52 -0.28
N TYR A 156 9.36 -9.33 0.07
CA TYR A 156 8.06 -8.84 0.53
C TYR A 156 8.05 -8.67 2.05
N PRO A 157 7.29 -7.69 2.59
CA PRO A 157 6.56 -6.64 1.85
C PRO A 157 7.50 -5.56 1.27
N ILE A 158 7.16 -5.05 0.10
CA ILE A 158 7.95 -4.09 -0.68
C ILE A 158 7.93 -2.71 0.00
N SER A 159 9.10 -2.06 0.12
CA SER A 159 9.23 -0.69 0.61
C SER A 159 9.00 0.33 -0.51
N MET A 160 8.83 1.60 -0.14
CA MET A 160 8.76 2.70 -1.11
C MET A 160 9.99 2.78 -2.03
N PHE A 161 11.20 2.57 -1.49
CA PHE A 161 12.43 2.63 -2.29
C PHE A 161 12.50 1.46 -3.27
N ASP A 162 12.15 0.26 -2.81
CA ASP A 162 12.10 -0.92 -3.67
C ASP A 162 11.01 -0.78 -4.73
N MET A 163 9.88 -0.12 -4.43
CA MET A 163 8.82 0.15 -5.38
C MET A 163 9.27 1.10 -6.50
N GLU A 164 9.90 2.23 -6.17
CA GLU A 164 10.45 3.15 -7.18
C GLU A 164 11.50 2.47 -8.05
N ARG A 165 12.41 1.72 -7.42
CA ARG A 165 13.43 0.93 -8.12
C ARG A 165 12.80 -0.10 -9.06
N LEU A 166 11.78 -0.81 -8.59
CA LEU A 166 11.04 -1.81 -9.36
C LEU A 166 10.38 -1.18 -10.59
N MET A 167 9.76 -0.01 -10.43
CA MET A 167 9.17 0.72 -11.55
C MET A 167 10.24 1.15 -12.56
N SER A 168 11.40 1.65 -12.11
CA SER A 168 12.51 1.97 -13.02
C SER A 168 12.99 0.74 -13.79
N VAL A 169 13.09 -0.43 -13.16
CA VAL A 169 13.46 -1.69 -13.84
C VAL A 169 12.41 -2.09 -14.87
N CYS A 170 11.12 -2.03 -14.52
CA CYS A 170 10.04 -2.34 -15.45
C CYS A 170 10.04 -1.39 -16.66
N LEU A 171 10.29 -0.10 -16.42
CA LEU A 171 10.40 0.91 -17.48
C LEU A 171 11.61 0.65 -18.39
N GLU A 172 12.77 0.29 -17.82
CA GLU A 172 13.98 -0.09 -18.57
C GLU A 172 13.77 -1.35 -19.41
N ASP A 173 13.03 -2.33 -18.90
CA ASP A 173 12.65 -3.56 -19.61
C ASP A 173 11.63 -3.29 -20.74
N GLY A 174 11.03 -2.08 -20.79
CA GLY A 174 10.08 -1.68 -21.83
C GLY A 174 8.62 -1.98 -21.50
N ALA A 175 8.28 -2.19 -20.22
CA ALA A 175 6.89 -2.26 -19.79
C ALA A 175 6.19 -0.91 -20.05
N ALA A 176 4.94 -0.99 -20.49
CA ALA A 176 4.07 0.18 -20.67
C ALA A 176 3.06 0.32 -19.52
N ALA A 177 2.78 -0.78 -18.82
CA ALA A 177 1.86 -0.82 -17.69
C ALA A 177 2.43 -1.63 -16.53
N LEU A 178 2.01 -1.29 -15.31
CA LEU A 178 2.35 -2.04 -14.09
C LEU A 178 1.07 -2.31 -13.31
N VAL A 179 0.83 -3.57 -12.96
CA VAL A 179 -0.32 -3.99 -12.15
C VAL A 179 0.16 -4.39 -10.76
N ILE A 180 -0.39 -3.76 -9.73
CA ILE A 180 0.07 -3.88 -8.34
C ILE A 180 -1.05 -4.43 -7.45
N ALA A 181 -0.75 -5.48 -6.70
CA ALA A 181 -1.58 -5.96 -5.60
C ALA A 181 -1.40 -5.04 -4.37
N VAL A 182 -2.45 -4.33 -3.98
CA VAL A 182 -2.43 -3.44 -2.82
C VAL A 182 -2.97 -4.17 -1.60
N ASN A 183 -2.07 -4.88 -0.91
CA ASN A 183 -2.35 -5.64 0.30
C ASN A 183 -1.12 -5.67 1.23
N PRO A 184 -1.27 -6.02 2.52
CA PRO A 184 -0.17 -5.92 3.48
C PRO A 184 0.89 -7.01 3.28
N GLN A 185 0.58 -8.05 2.50
CA GLN A 185 1.54 -9.09 2.12
C GLN A 185 2.50 -8.60 1.04
N THR A 186 2.01 -7.75 0.13
CA THR A 186 2.79 -7.22 -1.01
C THR A 186 3.50 -5.94 -0.64
N LEU A 187 2.84 -5.02 0.07
CA LEU A 187 3.32 -3.64 0.29
C LEU A 187 3.47 -3.29 1.77
N LYS A 188 4.54 -2.57 2.10
CA LYS A 188 4.67 -1.88 3.38
C LYS A 188 3.75 -0.64 3.42
N PRO A 189 3.43 -0.11 4.61
CA PRO A 189 2.78 1.20 4.72
C PRO A 189 3.56 2.26 3.95
N HIS A 190 2.84 3.21 3.35
CA HIS A 190 3.40 4.30 2.52
C HIS A 190 4.21 3.86 1.27
N ALA A 191 4.21 2.58 0.89
CA ALA A 191 5.00 2.13 -0.27
C ALA A 191 4.64 2.81 -1.61
N LEU A 192 3.45 3.42 -1.72
CA LEU A 192 2.95 4.09 -2.92
C LEU A 192 2.85 5.62 -2.78
N GLN A 193 3.55 6.23 -1.81
CA GLN A 193 3.40 7.65 -1.46
C GLN A 193 3.58 8.63 -2.63
N ALA A 194 4.59 8.39 -3.48
CA ALA A 194 4.91 9.24 -4.64
C ALA A 194 4.48 8.61 -5.97
N VAL A 195 3.80 7.47 -5.92
CA VAL A 195 3.40 6.73 -7.12
C VAL A 195 2.11 7.30 -7.67
N GLN A 196 2.14 7.80 -8.91
CA GLN A 196 0.95 8.23 -9.61
C GLN A 196 0.15 7.01 -10.11
N VAL A 197 -1.00 6.75 -9.50
CA VAL A 197 -1.86 5.63 -9.90
C VAL A 197 -2.94 6.10 -10.87
N ASP A 198 -3.04 5.46 -12.03
CA ASP A 198 -4.04 5.79 -13.06
C ASP A 198 -5.39 5.16 -12.77
N VAL A 199 -5.39 3.88 -12.40
CA VAL A 199 -6.62 3.12 -12.18
C VAL A 199 -6.52 2.37 -10.86
N VAL A 200 -7.46 2.64 -9.96
CA VAL A 200 -7.59 1.93 -8.69
C VAL A 200 -8.87 1.11 -8.71
N SER A 201 -8.81 -0.09 -8.14
CA SER A 201 -10.01 -0.90 -7.92
C SER A 201 -10.04 -1.51 -6.53
N LEU A 202 -11.23 -1.58 -5.96
CA LEU A 202 -11.52 -2.35 -4.75
C LEU A 202 -12.17 -3.66 -5.20
N ALA A 203 -11.48 -4.78 -5.08
CA ALA A 203 -12.14 -6.05 -5.36
C ALA A 203 -13.10 -6.39 -4.19
N SER A 204 -14.23 -7.01 -4.54
CA SER A 204 -15.39 -7.15 -3.64
C SER A 204 -15.25 -8.25 -2.59
N SER A 205 -14.06 -8.50 -2.05
CA SER A 205 -13.93 -9.34 -0.87
C SER A 205 -14.30 -8.51 0.36
N SER A 206 -15.51 -8.73 0.86
CA SER A 206 -16.10 -8.06 2.03
C SER A 206 -15.39 -8.37 3.36
N SER A 207 -14.33 -9.17 3.41
CA SER A 207 -13.89 -9.82 4.66
C SER A 207 -12.52 -9.43 5.22
N ALA A 208 -11.61 -8.82 4.46
CA ALA A 208 -10.21 -8.76 4.92
C ALA A 208 -9.81 -7.51 5.73
N LEU A 209 -10.30 -6.32 5.40
CA LEU A 209 -9.97 -5.11 6.19
C LEU A 209 -10.74 -5.04 7.52
N ALA A 210 -11.85 -5.78 7.66
CA ALA A 210 -12.49 -6.00 8.96
C ALA A 210 -11.57 -6.78 9.92
N GLN A 211 -10.76 -7.71 9.39
CA GLN A 211 -9.80 -8.47 10.18
C GLN A 211 -8.52 -7.66 10.45
N ILE A 212 -8.03 -6.88 9.47
CA ILE A 212 -6.84 -6.02 9.66
C ILE A 212 -7.13 -4.89 10.66
N SER A 213 -8.31 -4.28 10.61
CA SER A 213 -8.71 -3.26 11.60
C SER A 213 -9.00 -3.85 12.97
N ALA A 214 -9.44 -5.11 13.07
CA ALA A 214 -9.59 -5.82 14.34
C ALA A 214 -8.24 -6.22 14.94
N GLN A 215 -7.32 -6.77 14.15
CA GLN A 215 -5.98 -7.18 14.61
C GLN A 215 -5.07 -5.99 14.92
N ALA A 216 -5.17 -4.89 14.15
CA ALA A 216 -4.46 -3.65 14.48
C ALA A 216 -5.01 -2.99 15.75
N ARG A 217 -6.32 -3.09 16.01
CA ARG A 217 -6.94 -2.66 17.28
C ARG A 217 -6.53 -3.56 18.44
N GLU A 218 -6.52 -4.89 18.26
CA GLU A 218 -6.08 -5.83 19.29
C GLU A 218 -4.58 -5.70 19.59
N ALA A 219 -3.73 -5.51 18.58
CA ALA A 219 -2.30 -5.27 18.78
C ALA A 219 -2.01 -3.90 19.45
N ALA A 220 -2.81 -2.87 19.13
CA ALA A 220 -2.73 -1.57 19.81
C ALA A 220 -3.26 -1.64 21.25
N ASP A 221 -4.34 -2.37 21.51
CA ASP A 221 -4.89 -2.59 22.85
C ASP A 221 -4.00 -3.50 23.70
N GLU A 222 -3.31 -4.48 23.10
CA GLU A 222 -2.35 -5.32 23.80
C GLU A 222 -1.04 -4.57 24.09
N ALA A 223 -0.61 -3.67 23.20
CA ALA A 223 0.49 -2.74 23.45
C ALA A 223 0.15 -1.73 24.55
N ALA A 224 -1.09 -1.21 24.57
CA ALA A 224 -1.59 -0.33 25.64
C ALA A 224 -1.69 -1.06 26.99
N ARG A 225 -2.17 -2.32 27.00
CA ARG A 225 -2.22 -3.17 28.21
C ARG A 225 -0.83 -3.56 28.74
N LYS A 226 0.17 -3.70 27.86
CA LYS A 226 1.57 -3.96 28.26
C LYS A 226 2.24 -2.69 28.81
N ALA A 227 1.87 -1.51 28.32
CA ALA A 227 2.32 -0.23 28.87
C ALA A 227 1.72 0.04 30.27
N ASP A 228 0.44 -0.24 30.49
CA ASP A 228 -0.23 -0.07 31.79
C ASP A 228 0.29 -1.05 32.86
N LYS A 229 0.65 -2.28 32.48
CA LYS A 229 1.25 -3.26 33.41
C LYS A 229 2.65 -2.88 33.90
N GLN A 230 3.39 -2.05 33.16
CA GLN A 230 4.72 -1.57 33.56
C GLN A 230 4.67 -0.30 34.43
N ALA A 231 3.56 0.43 34.41
CA ALA A 231 3.31 1.56 35.33
C ALA A 231 2.79 1.10 36.71
N ASN A 232 2.17 -0.08 36.80
CA ASN A 232 1.48 -0.53 38.01
C ASN A 232 2.32 -1.38 39.00
N ILE A 233 3.65 -1.43 38.86
CA ILE A 233 4.58 -2.12 39.80
C ILE A 233 5.20 -1.10 40.80
N LYS A 234 4.69 0.12 40.90
CA LYS A 234 5.29 1.13 41.80
C LYS A 234 4.31 2.00 42.58
N VAL A 235 3.19 1.45 43.06
CA VAL A 235 2.51 1.94 44.27
C VAL A 235 1.78 0.77 44.94
N VAL A 236 2.31 0.25 46.05
CA VAL A 236 1.58 -0.64 46.97
C VAL A 236 1.63 -0.02 48.34
N SER A 237 0.45 0.32 48.88
CA SER A 237 0.06 0.46 50.31
C SER A 237 -1.24 1.30 50.33
N GLU A 238 -2.34 1.01 51.02
CA GLU A 238 -2.73 0.12 52.13
C GLU A 238 -4.28 0.23 52.30
N ALA A 239 -4.93 -0.82 52.81
CA ALA A 239 -6.23 -0.86 53.56
C ALA A 239 -7.54 -0.39 52.85
N ASP A 240 -8.78 -0.86 53.09
CA ASP A 240 -9.41 -1.81 54.02
C ASP A 240 -10.86 -2.13 53.52
N VAL A 241 -11.30 -3.39 53.66
CA VAL A 241 -12.60 -3.96 54.14
C VAL A 241 -13.86 -3.03 54.13
N THR A 242 -15.08 -3.35 53.64
CA THR A 242 -16.10 -4.32 54.15
C THR A 242 -17.48 -4.14 53.43
N GLN A 243 -18.24 -5.24 53.19
CA GLN A 243 -19.73 -5.49 53.34
C GLN A 243 -20.81 -4.52 52.75
N THR A 244 -22.12 -4.80 52.53
CA THR A 244 -23.08 -5.94 52.39
C THR A 244 -24.52 -5.34 52.32
N VAL A 245 -25.39 -5.82 51.41
CA VAL A 245 -26.89 -5.98 51.46
C VAL A 245 -27.92 -4.79 51.38
N ALA A 246 -28.82 -4.93 50.37
CA ALA A 246 -30.29 -4.67 50.22
C ALA A 246 -30.88 -3.24 50.44
N ILE A 247 -32.04 -2.80 49.91
CA ILE A 247 -33.41 -3.35 49.80
C ILE A 247 -34.28 -2.50 48.79
N ALA A 248 -35.25 -3.15 48.10
CA ALA A 248 -36.57 -2.69 47.57
C ALA A 248 -36.66 -1.64 46.42
N SER A 249 -37.72 -1.52 45.60
CA SER A 249 -38.90 -2.30 45.13
C SER A 249 -39.67 -1.36 44.15
N ASP A 250 -40.68 -1.88 43.45
CA ASP A 250 -41.74 -1.19 42.67
C ASP A 250 -41.45 -0.83 41.19
N GLU A 251 -42.34 -1.06 40.22
CA GLU A 251 -43.63 -1.76 40.19
C GLU A 251 -43.91 -2.30 38.78
N MET A 252 -44.71 -3.35 38.79
CA MET A 252 -45.27 -4.15 37.71
C MET A 252 -46.24 -3.38 36.80
N LYS A 253 -46.25 -3.69 35.49
CA LYS A 253 -47.49 -4.01 34.73
C LYS A 253 -47.17 -4.65 33.37
N ILE A 254 -47.47 -5.95 33.29
CA ILE A 254 -47.55 -6.76 32.06
C ILE A 254 -49.01 -7.21 31.92
N ASN A 255 -49.55 -7.09 30.70
CA ASN A 255 -50.51 -7.99 30.02
C ASN A 255 -51.14 -7.21 28.84
N LYS A 256 -51.39 -7.76 27.65
CA LYS A 256 -51.58 -9.14 27.20
C LYS A 256 -51.47 -9.20 25.67
N ASP A 257 -50.99 -10.34 25.18
CA ASP A 257 -51.37 -11.07 23.95
C ASP A 257 -51.97 -10.33 22.74
N GLU A 258 -51.26 -10.37 21.60
CA GLU A 258 -51.81 -10.78 20.29
C GLU A 258 -50.68 -10.94 19.24
N GLN A 259 -50.52 -12.15 18.68
CA GLN A 259 -49.74 -12.43 17.46
C GLN A 259 -50.64 -12.26 16.20
N PRO A 260 -50.13 -12.39 14.96
CA PRO A 260 -49.07 -11.63 14.30
C PRO A 260 -49.60 -11.07 12.95
N ASP A 261 -49.47 -9.76 12.66
CA ASP A 261 -50.04 -9.21 11.42
C ASP A 261 -48.99 -8.98 10.31
N LYS A 262 -49.38 -9.41 9.10
CA LYS A 262 -48.60 -9.45 7.87
C LYS A 262 -48.28 -8.04 7.35
N ARG A 263 -47.00 -7.69 7.24
CA ARG A 263 -46.51 -6.61 6.36
C ARG A 263 -45.25 -7.11 5.64
N ARG A 264 -45.40 -7.71 4.45
CA ARG A 264 -45.17 -7.07 3.15
C ARG A 264 -43.83 -6.31 3.09
N ASP A 265 -42.81 -7.05 2.68
CA ASP A 265 -41.78 -6.67 1.70
C ASP A 265 -41.43 -5.18 1.61
N SER A 266 -40.48 -4.74 2.43
CA SER A 266 -39.73 -3.50 2.19
C SER A 266 -38.26 -3.63 2.62
N SER A 267 -37.64 -4.79 2.34
CA SER A 267 -36.24 -5.08 2.69
C SER A 267 -35.28 -5.18 1.49
N PHE A 268 -35.64 -4.63 0.33
CA PHE A 268 -34.79 -4.57 -0.88
C PHE A 268 -34.25 -3.16 -1.16
N GLY A 269 -33.94 -2.41 -0.10
CA GLY A 269 -33.47 -1.03 -0.18
C GLY A 269 -32.34 -0.71 0.80
N ILE A 270 -31.52 -1.71 1.20
CA ILE A 270 -30.24 -1.41 1.86
C ILE A 270 -29.44 -0.58 0.85
N SER A 271 -29.25 0.66 1.23
CA SER A 271 -29.21 1.80 0.34
C SER A 271 -27.95 1.78 -0.54
N ARG A 272 -28.08 1.87 -1.88
CA ARG A 272 -26.94 2.07 -2.81
C ARG A 272 -26.01 3.21 -2.35
N ASN A 273 -26.54 4.18 -1.61
CA ASN A 273 -25.77 5.27 -1.00
C ASN A 273 -24.89 4.81 0.17
N GLN A 274 -25.35 3.86 1.00
CA GLN A 274 -24.54 3.29 2.09
C GLN A 274 -23.38 2.45 1.56
N THR A 275 -23.60 1.65 0.50
CA THR A 275 -22.54 0.86 -0.14
C THR A 275 -21.47 1.77 -0.75
N ARG A 276 -21.88 2.82 -1.48
CA ARG A 276 -20.94 3.81 -2.04
C ARG A 276 -20.15 4.54 -0.95
N GLN A 277 -20.79 4.91 0.15
CA GLN A 277 -20.09 5.52 1.29
C GLN A 277 -19.10 4.56 1.95
N ALA A 278 -19.43 3.27 2.07
CA ALA A 278 -18.54 2.26 2.63
C ALA A 278 -17.32 2.00 1.72
N GLU A 279 -17.53 1.92 0.41
CA GLU A 279 -16.45 1.79 -0.58
C GLU A 279 -15.54 3.02 -0.57
N GLN A 280 -16.10 4.22 -0.48
CA GLN A 280 -15.33 5.45 -0.41
C GLN A 280 -14.47 5.51 0.86
N ARG A 281 -15.01 5.12 2.02
CA ARG A 281 -14.23 5.01 3.26
C ARG A 281 -13.11 3.97 3.15
N ARG A 282 -13.39 2.83 2.52
CA ARG A 282 -12.38 1.78 2.30
C ARG A 282 -11.25 2.29 1.40
N LEU A 283 -11.60 3.02 0.34
CA LEU A 283 -10.62 3.64 -0.54
C LEU A 283 -9.75 4.66 0.23
N GLU A 284 -10.37 5.54 1.01
CA GLU A 284 -9.66 6.52 1.85
C GLU A 284 -8.70 5.84 2.84
N GLN A 285 -9.12 4.74 3.47
CA GLN A 285 -8.29 3.95 4.36
C GLN A 285 -7.07 3.35 3.63
N ILE A 286 -7.27 2.77 2.45
CA ILE A 286 -6.19 2.20 1.64
C ILE A 286 -5.21 3.29 1.20
N CYS A 287 -5.72 4.45 0.76
CA CYS A 287 -4.90 5.59 0.37
C CYS A 287 -4.05 6.08 1.55
N THR A 288 -4.64 6.16 2.74
CA THR A 288 -3.93 6.57 3.96
C THR A 288 -2.88 5.54 4.38
N THR A 289 -3.18 4.25 4.26
CA THR A 289 -2.30 3.15 4.70
C THR A 289 -1.09 2.99 3.79
N TYR A 290 -1.29 3.00 2.47
CA TYR A 290 -0.21 2.75 1.50
C TYR A 290 0.34 4.04 0.88
N GLY A 291 -0.18 5.21 1.24
CA GLY A 291 0.27 6.50 0.69
C GLY A 291 -0.28 6.82 -0.71
N LEU A 292 -1.29 6.10 -1.18
CA LEU A 292 -1.77 6.20 -2.56
C LEU A 292 -2.32 7.61 -2.85
N ARG A 293 -1.66 8.36 -3.74
CA ARG A 293 -2.09 9.70 -4.12
C ARG A 293 -3.13 9.62 -5.23
N ILE A 294 -4.40 9.81 -4.88
CA ILE A 294 -5.47 9.95 -5.88
C ILE A 294 -5.33 11.33 -6.54
N ALA A 295 -4.77 11.36 -7.73
CA ALA A 295 -4.70 12.56 -8.55
C ALA A 295 -6.03 12.80 -9.28
N LYS A 296 -6.22 13.99 -9.88
CA LYS A 296 -7.48 14.34 -10.57
C LYS A 296 -7.79 13.41 -11.76
N ASN A 297 -6.78 12.78 -12.32
CA ASN A 297 -6.84 11.83 -13.42
C ASN A 297 -6.99 10.37 -12.96
N THR A 298 -6.80 10.06 -11.67
CA THR A 298 -6.96 8.70 -11.14
C THR A 298 -8.42 8.27 -11.24
N LYS A 299 -8.66 7.14 -11.88
CA LYS A 299 -9.99 6.58 -12.11
C LYS A 299 -10.23 5.44 -11.15
N VAL A 300 -11.37 5.49 -10.46
CA VAL A 300 -11.83 4.38 -9.61
C VAL A 300 -12.70 3.46 -10.46
N ALA A 301 -12.23 2.23 -10.66
CA ALA A 301 -12.92 1.21 -11.44
C ALA A 301 -13.59 0.18 -10.52
N ALA A 302 -14.85 -0.10 -10.81
CA ALA A 302 -15.63 -1.17 -10.20
C ALA A 302 -16.35 -1.95 -11.31
N ARG A 303 -16.82 -3.16 -11.01
CA ARG A 303 -17.61 -3.93 -11.97
C ARG A 303 -18.88 -3.16 -12.35
N THR A 304 -19.23 -3.22 -13.62
CA THR A 304 -20.42 -2.58 -14.20
C THR A 304 -21.23 -3.60 -14.99
N ASP A 305 -22.51 -3.30 -15.23
CA ASP A 305 -23.37 -4.16 -16.05
C ASP A 305 -22.78 -4.36 -17.47
N GLU A 306 -22.08 -3.34 -17.99
CA GLU A 306 -21.40 -3.42 -19.29
C GLU A 306 -20.19 -4.35 -19.23
N SER A 307 -19.34 -4.25 -18.22
CA SER A 307 -18.17 -5.14 -18.06
C SER A 307 -18.60 -6.59 -17.81
N ASP A 308 -19.66 -6.79 -17.03
CA ASP A 308 -20.26 -8.10 -16.79
C ASP A 308 -20.86 -8.72 -18.06
N SER A 309 -21.54 -7.91 -18.88
CA SER A 309 -22.07 -8.38 -20.17
C SER A 309 -20.96 -8.79 -21.14
N LEU A 310 -19.85 -8.04 -21.17
CA LEU A 310 -18.70 -8.36 -22.01
C LEU A 310 -17.96 -9.61 -21.52
N SER A 311 -17.83 -9.81 -20.21
CA SER A 311 -17.22 -11.03 -19.67
C SER A 311 -18.08 -12.27 -19.96
N MET A 312 -19.41 -12.17 -19.85
CA MET A 312 -20.34 -13.26 -20.23
C MET A 312 -20.18 -13.66 -21.71
N GLN A 313 -20.01 -12.69 -22.60
CA GLN A 313 -19.86 -12.93 -24.04
C GLN A 313 -18.55 -13.62 -24.39
N ALA A 314 -17.50 -13.46 -23.57
CA ALA A 314 -16.22 -14.12 -23.79
C ALA A 314 -16.31 -15.65 -23.61
N GLY A 315 -17.24 -16.13 -22.77
CA GLY A 315 -17.44 -17.57 -22.55
C GLY A 315 -16.22 -18.29 -21.95
N ILE A 316 -15.32 -17.54 -21.31
CA ILE A 316 -14.10 -18.06 -20.66
C ILE A 316 -14.51 -18.57 -19.26
N SER A 317 -14.82 -19.86 -19.19
CA SER A 317 -15.12 -20.69 -18.00
C SER A 317 -16.48 -20.50 -17.31
N GLU A 318 -17.09 -21.63 -16.91
CA GLU A 318 -18.34 -21.75 -16.11
C GLU A 318 -18.13 -21.40 -14.62
N ASP A 319 -16.89 -21.08 -14.21
CA ASP A 319 -16.56 -20.73 -12.84
C ASP A 319 -16.82 -19.24 -12.56
N GLY A 320 -17.79 -18.99 -11.68
CA GLY A 320 -18.29 -17.64 -11.39
C GLY A 320 -17.23 -16.69 -10.86
N ASP A 321 -16.14 -17.18 -10.25
CA ASP A 321 -15.07 -16.31 -9.74
C ASP A 321 -14.11 -15.82 -10.83
N SER A 322 -13.77 -16.68 -11.79
CA SER A 322 -12.98 -16.30 -12.97
C SER A 322 -13.70 -15.24 -13.81
N GLN A 323 -15.02 -15.35 -13.92
CA GLN A 323 -15.84 -14.37 -14.61
C GLN A 323 -15.86 -13.00 -13.92
N LYS A 324 -15.92 -12.97 -12.58
CA LYS A 324 -15.84 -11.72 -11.80
C LYS A 324 -14.49 -11.03 -11.97
N GLN A 325 -13.41 -11.82 -11.96
CA GLN A 325 -12.05 -11.31 -12.20
C GLN A 325 -11.94 -10.67 -13.58
N LEU A 326 -12.37 -11.37 -14.63
CA LEU A 326 -12.36 -10.85 -15.99
C LEU A 326 -13.23 -9.59 -16.15
N SER A 327 -14.42 -9.56 -15.54
CA SER A 327 -15.27 -8.37 -15.55
C SER A 327 -14.58 -7.16 -14.91
N LEU A 328 -13.90 -7.36 -13.78
CA LEU A 328 -13.13 -6.30 -13.16
C LEU A 328 -11.99 -5.83 -14.07
N SER A 329 -11.24 -6.75 -14.67
CA SER A 329 -10.17 -6.42 -15.62
C SER A 329 -10.67 -5.61 -16.82
N ILE A 330 -11.82 -5.99 -17.40
CA ILE A 330 -12.47 -5.25 -18.48
C ILE A 330 -12.85 -3.84 -18.02
N SER A 331 -13.43 -3.70 -16.83
CA SER A 331 -13.80 -2.40 -16.27
C SER A 331 -12.57 -1.49 -16.07
N MET A 332 -11.48 -2.05 -15.53
CA MET A 332 -10.23 -1.31 -15.33
C MET A 332 -9.60 -0.88 -16.67
N ALA A 333 -9.60 -1.75 -17.69
CA ALA A 333 -9.12 -1.40 -19.02
C ALA A 333 -9.99 -0.32 -19.70
N MET A 334 -11.32 -0.39 -19.55
CA MET A 334 -12.22 0.67 -20.04
C MET A 334 -11.98 1.99 -19.31
N ALA A 335 -11.77 1.96 -17.99
CA ALA A 335 -11.40 3.13 -17.21
C ALA A 335 -10.09 3.74 -17.76
N ALA A 336 -9.06 2.94 -18.05
CA ALA A 336 -7.83 3.41 -18.68
C ALA A 336 -8.04 4.02 -20.09
N GLY A 337 -9.19 3.80 -20.74
CA GLY A 337 -9.55 4.38 -22.03
C GLY A 337 -9.53 3.41 -23.20
N VAL A 338 -9.40 2.10 -22.94
CA VAL A 338 -9.45 1.07 -24.00
C VAL A 338 -10.84 1.03 -24.62
N ARG A 339 -10.91 1.11 -25.95
CA ARG A 339 -12.18 1.10 -26.70
C ARG A 339 -12.86 -0.26 -26.61
N ARG A 340 -14.19 -0.24 -26.48
CA ARG A 340 -15.03 -1.46 -26.43
C ARG A 340 -14.79 -2.44 -27.58
N ASN A 341 -14.60 -1.94 -28.80
CA ASN A 341 -14.36 -2.79 -29.96
C ASN A 341 -13.02 -3.54 -29.88
N ASN A 342 -11.99 -2.92 -29.30
CA ASN A 342 -10.70 -3.56 -29.07
C ASN A 342 -10.83 -4.66 -28.01
N ILE A 343 -11.57 -4.39 -26.93
CA ILE A 343 -11.88 -5.37 -25.89
C ILE A 343 -12.60 -6.59 -26.48
N LYS A 344 -13.65 -6.38 -27.29
CA LYS A 344 -14.36 -7.48 -27.95
C LYS A 344 -13.45 -8.29 -28.88
N SER A 345 -12.56 -7.61 -29.60
CA SER A 345 -11.61 -8.27 -30.51
C SER A 345 -10.60 -9.11 -29.74
N ALA A 346 -10.04 -8.57 -28.66
CA ALA A 346 -9.12 -9.27 -27.76
C ALA A 346 -9.77 -10.49 -27.11
N LEU A 347 -11.00 -10.36 -26.60
CA LEU A 347 -11.74 -11.49 -26.01
C LEU A 347 -12.03 -12.59 -27.02
N ARG A 348 -12.30 -12.23 -28.29
CA ARG A 348 -12.47 -13.21 -29.37
C ARG A 348 -11.17 -13.96 -29.67
N VAL A 349 -10.04 -13.26 -29.76
CA VAL A 349 -8.73 -13.87 -30.02
C VAL A 349 -8.33 -14.81 -28.87
N SER A 350 -8.55 -14.39 -27.62
CA SER A 350 -8.29 -15.22 -26.45
C SER A 350 -9.07 -16.54 -26.47
N LYS A 351 -10.32 -16.53 -26.96
CA LYS A 351 -11.15 -17.73 -27.11
C LYS A 351 -10.66 -18.68 -28.21
N GLU A 352 -10.00 -18.16 -29.24
CA GLU A 352 -9.45 -18.98 -30.34
C GLU A 352 -8.10 -19.61 -29.96
N LEU A 353 -7.43 -19.11 -28.92
CA LEU A 353 -6.14 -19.57 -28.41
C LEU A 353 -6.23 -20.50 -27.18
N SER A 354 -7.41 -20.62 -26.56
CA SER A 354 -7.67 -21.51 -25.40
C SER A 354 -8.28 -22.84 -25.83
#